data_AF-A0A2N6FYF8-F1
#
_entry.id   AF-A0A2N6FYF8-F1
#
_cell.length_a   1.000
_cell.length_b   1.000
_cell.length_c   1.000
_cell.angle_alpha   90.00
_cell.angle_beta   90.00
_cell.angle_gamma   90.00
#
_symmetry.space_group_name_H-M   'P 1'
#
loop_
_entity.id
_entity.type
_entity.pdbx_description
1 polymer ?
#
loop_
_entity_poly.entity_id
_entity_poly.type
_entity_poly.pdbx_seq_one_letter_code
_entity_poly.pdbx_strand_id
1 'polypeptide(L)'
;MKKSFTLIELIIVILLISIVYFLAFSSFSVKNEKVYKVNLENLKEFMFKNFTYEKNLSLVCIEDESKDCYIFIDDKIDKDIKISNLFRQIPDVYNYNKDLTRYDFTKIRLDDIEYEPFFELKIDSDKKHKDIVLDTLNEKVYLFSSISKNAELFNNTNEIIDKFSENEIEVKDAL
;
A
#
# COMPACT_ATOMS: atom_id res chain seq x y z
N MET A 1 -8.13 26.73 -59.77
CA MET A 1 -9.57 26.58 -59.45
C MET A 1 -9.69 26.28 -57.96
N LYS A 2 -10.29 27.17 -57.16
CA LYS A 2 -10.62 26.86 -55.76
C LYS A 2 -11.88 25.99 -55.76
N LYS A 3 -11.77 24.72 -55.39
CA LYS A 3 -12.94 23.85 -55.16
C LYS A 3 -13.56 24.27 -53.84
N SER A 4 -14.73 24.89 -53.90
CA SER A 4 -15.52 25.17 -52.70
C SER A 4 -16.17 23.87 -52.23
N PHE A 5 -15.99 23.57 -50.95
CA PHE A 5 -16.69 22.47 -50.29
C PHE A 5 -18.19 22.65 -50.44
N THR A 6 -18.90 21.56 -50.76
CA THR A 6 -20.36 21.62 -50.83
C THR A 6 -20.96 21.53 -49.42
N LEU A 7 -22.16 22.10 -49.26
CA LEU A 7 -22.85 22.16 -47.96
C LEU A 7 -23.14 20.75 -47.40
N ILE A 8 -23.40 19.78 -48.28
CA ILE A 8 -23.62 18.38 -47.91
C ILE A 8 -22.33 17.74 -47.37
N GLU A 9 -21.19 18.07 -47.98
CA GLU A 9 -19.87 17.53 -47.66
C GLU A 9 -19.41 18.05 -46.28
N LEU A 10 -19.75 19.31 -45.96
CA LEU A 10 -19.53 19.88 -44.63
C LEU A 10 -20.34 19.16 -43.55
N ILE A 11 -21.62 18.86 -43.81
CA ILE A 11 -22.49 18.15 -42.86
C ILE A 11 -21.95 16.74 -42.58
N ILE A 12 -21.52 16.03 -43.62
CA ILE A 12 -20.95 14.68 -43.49
C ILE A 12 -19.68 14.73 -42.62
N VAL A 13 -18.81 15.71 -42.83
CA VAL A 13 -17.58 15.88 -42.05
C VAL A 13 -17.88 16.14 -40.57
N ILE A 14 -18.85 17.00 -40.26
CA ILE A 14 -19.23 17.29 -38.86
C ILE A 14 -19.79 16.03 -38.18
N LEU A 15 -20.60 15.24 -38.90
CA LEU A 15 -21.18 14.01 -38.39
C LEU A 15 -20.11 12.96 -38.10
N LEU A 16 -19.14 12.80 -39.00
CA LEU A 16 -18.00 11.90 -38.82
C LEU A 16 -17.13 12.31 -37.63
N ILE A 17 -16.81 13.60 -37.49
CA ILE A 17 -16.03 14.11 -36.34
C ILE A 17 -16.79 13.82 -35.03
N SER A 18 -18.10 14.03 -35.00
CA SER A 18 -18.92 13.80 -33.81
C SER A 18 -18.94 12.33 -33.37
N ILE A 19 -19.03 11.40 -34.34
CA ILE A 19 -18.99 9.95 -34.06
C ILE A 19 -17.61 9.54 -33.54
N VAL A 20 -16.54 10.03 -34.16
CA VAL A 20 -15.16 9.73 -33.72
C VAL A 20 -14.93 10.27 -32.31
N TYR A 21 -15.40 11.48 -32.01
CA TYR A 21 -15.32 12.04 -30.66
C TYR A 21 -16.11 11.22 -29.64
N PHE A 22 -17.33 10.79 -29.97
CA PHE A 22 -18.15 9.97 -29.08
C PHE A 22 -17.49 8.62 -28.77
N LEU A 23 -16.96 7.94 -29.79
CA LEU A 23 -16.26 6.66 -29.62
C LEU A 23 -14.94 6.81 -28.86
N ALA A 24 -14.19 7.89 -29.12
CA ALA A 24 -12.97 8.20 -28.39
C ALA A 24 -13.26 8.46 -26.91
N PHE A 25 -14.35 9.17 -26.58
CA PHE A 25 -14.73 9.48 -25.21
C PHE A 25 -15.35 8.27 -24.49
N SER A 26 -16.10 7.40 -25.17
CA SER A 26 -16.67 6.20 -24.55
C SER A 26 -15.62 5.12 -24.22
N SER A 27 -14.44 5.16 -24.88
CA SER A 27 -13.33 4.27 -24.57
C SER A 27 -12.53 4.69 -23.33
N PHE A 28 -12.71 5.91 -22.83
CA PHE A 28 -12.19 6.33 -21.54
C PHE A 28 -13.12 5.82 -20.45
N SER A 29 -12.91 4.57 -20.00
CA SER A 29 -13.45 4.15 -18.72
C SER A 29 -12.73 4.97 -17.64
N VAL A 30 -13.38 6.01 -17.12
CA VAL A 30 -12.95 6.61 -15.86
C VAL A 30 -13.17 5.54 -14.78
N LYS A 31 -12.17 4.70 -14.55
CA LYS A 31 -12.12 3.86 -13.36
C LYS A 31 -12.07 4.84 -12.20
N ASN A 32 -13.18 4.97 -11.49
CA ASN A 32 -13.18 5.65 -10.20
C ASN A 32 -12.27 4.83 -9.29
N GLU A 33 -11.01 5.27 -9.13
CA GLU A 33 -10.11 4.70 -8.14
C GLU A 33 -10.83 4.75 -6.79
N LYS A 34 -10.98 3.60 -6.15
CA LYS A 34 -11.56 3.54 -4.82
C LYS A 34 -10.56 4.18 -3.87
N VAL A 35 -10.81 5.42 -3.46
CA VAL A 35 -9.98 6.10 -2.45
C VAL A 35 -10.34 5.54 -1.08
N TYR A 36 -9.54 4.60 -0.59
CA TYR A 36 -9.69 4.06 0.76
C TYR A 36 -9.07 5.00 1.79
N LYS A 37 -9.83 5.35 2.83
CA LYS A 37 -9.32 6.15 3.96
C LYS A 37 -8.61 5.21 4.96
N VAL A 38 -7.36 4.86 4.64
CA VAL A 38 -6.50 3.98 5.45
C VAL A 38 -5.47 4.83 6.19
N ASN A 39 -5.16 4.44 7.43
CA ASN A 39 -4.05 4.98 8.21
C ASN A 39 -3.27 3.83 8.87
N LEU A 40 -2.14 4.14 9.51
CA LEU A 40 -1.28 3.13 10.12
C LEU A 40 -1.98 2.31 11.23
N GLU A 41 -2.86 2.95 12.01
CA GLU A 41 -3.57 2.30 13.12
C GLU A 41 -4.56 1.24 12.64
N ASN A 42 -5.28 1.52 11.54
CA ASN A 42 -6.34 0.67 11.01
C ASN A 42 -5.90 -0.22 9.83
N LEU A 43 -4.62 -0.16 9.44
CA LEU A 43 -4.09 -0.82 8.25
C LEU A 43 -4.37 -2.33 8.24
N LYS A 44 -4.10 -3.03 9.35
CA LYS A 44 -4.31 -4.48 9.49
C LYS A 44 -5.79 -4.84 9.40
N GLU A 45 -6.65 -4.08 10.09
CA GLU A 45 -8.10 -4.26 10.00
C GLU A 45 -8.62 -4.04 8.58
N PHE A 46 -8.13 -2.98 7.92
CA PHE A 46 -8.45 -2.70 6.52
C PHE A 46 -8.08 -3.87 5.61
N MET A 47 -6.87 -4.43 5.75
CA MET A 47 -6.41 -5.56 4.95
C MET A 47 -7.31 -6.78 5.13
N PHE A 48 -7.63 -7.15 6.37
CA PHE A 48 -8.49 -8.31 6.64
C PHE A 48 -9.94 -8.15 6.21
N LYS A 49 -10.49 -6.93 6.26
CA LYS A 49 -11.91 -6.69 5.93
C LYS A 49 -12.15 -6.61 4.43
N ASN A 50 -11.18 -6.14 3.66
CA ASN A 50 -11.37 -5.81 2.24
C ASN A 50 -10.84 -6.88 1.29
N PHE A 51 -9.95 -7.77 1.76
CA PHE A 51 -9.28 -8.75 0.89
C PHE A 51 -9.47 -10.18 1.39
N THR A 52 -9.68 -11.07 0.43
CA THR A 52 -9.65 -12.52 0.62
C THR A 52 -8.43 -13.06 -0.13
N TYR A 53 -7.71 -13.99 0.49
CA TYR A 53 -6.47 -14.55 -0.02
C TYR A 53 -6.34 -16.00 0.48
N GLU A 54 -5.56 -16.82 -0.23
CA GLU A 54 -5.34 -18.23 0.13
C GLU A 54 -3.97 -18.47 0.76
N LYS A 55 -2.93 -17.81 0.23
CA LYS A 55 -1.53 -17.99 0.60
C LYS A 55 -0.99 -16.80 1.38
N ASN A 56 -1.14 -15.60 0.83
CA ASN A 56 -0.64 -14.39 1.48
C ASN A 56 -1.36 -13.13 1.01
N LEU A 57 -1.31 -12.13 1.86
CA LEU A 57 -1.74 -10.77 1.59
C LEU A 57 -0.64 -9.83 2.07
N SER A 58 -0.06 -9.05 1.19
CA SER A 58 0.90 -8.02 1.58
C SER A 58 0.51 -6.64 1.08
N LEU A 59 0.81 -5.65 1.92
CA LEU A 59 0.87 -4.26 1.50
C LEU A 59 2.33 -3.87 1.38
N VAL A 60 2.75 -3.41 0.21
CA VAL A 60 4.13 -3.03 -0.08
C VAL A 60 4.16 -1.59 -0.57
N CYS A 61 4.96 -0.75 0.08
CA CYS A 61 5.18 0.64 -0.33
C CYS A 61 6.57 0.79 -0.94
N ILE A 62 6.63 1.44 -2.10
CA ILE A 62 7.86 1.59 -2.87
C ILE A 62 8.36 3.02 -2.80
N GLU A 63 9.68 3.18 -2.85
CA GLU A 63 10.31 4.50 -2.89
C GLU A 63 10.20 5.11 -4.30
N ASP A 64 9.00 5.61 -4.62
CA ASP A 64 8.73 6.46 -5.78
C ASP A 64 8.31 7.87 -5.35
N GLU A 65 8.13 8.79 -6.32
CA GLU A 65 7.78 10.20 -6.03
C GLU A 65 6.50 10.34 -5.20
N SER A 66 5.57 9.40 -5.34
CA SER A 66 4.26 9.39 -4.69
C SER A 66 4.21 8.56 -3.40
N LYS A 67 5.25 7.76 -3.10
CA LYS A 67 5.36 6.85 -1.95
C LYS A 67 4.14 5.93 -1.86
N ASP A 68 3.73 5.41 -3.01
CA ASP A 68 2.50 4.64 -3.09
C ASP A 68 2.66 3.23 -2.53
N CYS A 69 1.56 2.73 -1.97
CA CYS A 69 1.47 1.37 -1.48
C CYS A 69 0.51 0.55 -2.34
N TYR A 70 0.93 -0.68 -2.61
CA TYR A 70 0.22 -1.64 -3.45
C TYR A 70 -0.18 -2.86 -2.63
N ILE A 71 -1.33 -3.43 -2.97
CA ILE A 71 -1.81 -4.68 -2.37
C ILE A 71 -1.41 -5.85 -3.26
N PHE A 72 -0.78 -6.85 -2.68
CA PHE A 72 -0.49 -8.14 -3.30
C PHE A 72 -1.37 -9.20 -2.64
N ILE A 73 -2.10 -9.94 -3.49
CA ILE A 73 -2.93 -11.08 -3.10
C ILE A 73 -2.32 -12.32 -3.76
N ASP A 74 -1.87 -13.27 -2.95
CA ASP A 74 -1.25 -14.51 -3.41
C ASP A 74 -0.11 -14.27 -4.42
N ASP A 75 0.81 -13.38 -4.02
CA ASP A 75 1.98 -12.92 -4.79
C ASP A 75 1.64 -12.15 -6.09
N LYS A 76 0.38 -11.76 -6.30
CA LYS A 76 -0.05 -10.95 -7.46
C LYS A 76 -0.53 -9.58 -7.03
N ILE A 77 -0.02 -8.54 -7.67
CA ILE A 77 -0.48 -7.17 -7.45
C ILE A 77 -1.95 -7.00 -7.90
N ASP A 78 -2.76 -6.40 -7.05
CA ASP A 78 -4.06 -5.83 -7.42
C ASP A 78 -3.85 -4.39 -7.91
N LYS A 79 -3.80 -4.22 -9.24
CA LYS A 79 -3.55 -2.91 -9.87
C LYS A 79 -4.72 -1.93 -9.71
N ASP A 80 -5.88 -2.40 -9.30
CA ASP A 80 -7.06 -1.54 -9.12
C ASP A 80 -7.07 -0.85 -7.76
N ILE A 81 -6.12 -1.20 -6.89
CA ILE A 81 -6.05 -0.74 -5.51
C ILE A 81 -4.69 -0.12 -5.25
N LYS A 82 -4.74 1.20 -5.09
CA LYS A 82 -3.59 2.03 -4.82
C LYS A 82 -3.88 2.82 -3.55
N ILE A 83 -2.97 2.74 -2.58
CA ILE A 83 -3.06 3.49 -1.33
C ILE A 83 -1.99 4.56 -1.35
N SER A 84 -2.42 5.78 -1.62
CA SER A 84 -1.55 6.95 -1.62
C SER A 84 -1.60 7.67 -0.28
N ASN A 85 -0.54 8.41 0.05
CA ASN A 85 -0.43 9.24 1.26
C ASN A 85 -0.57 8.47 2.59
N LEU A 86 -0.26 7.17 2.63
CA LEU A 86 -0.19 6.42 3.89
C LEU A 86 0.94 6.96 4.78
N PHE A 87 2.03 7.41 4.15
CA PHE A 87 3.22 7.95 4.79
C PHE A 87 3.49 9.38 4.32
N ARG A 88 3.71 10.30 5.26
CA ARG A 88 4.18 11.66 4.92
C ARG A 88 5.65 11.66 4.49
N GLN A 89 6.45 10.83 5.16
CA GLN A 89 7.87 10.61 4.89
C GLN A 89 8.20 9.12 5.01
N ILE A 90 9.34 8.74 4.45
CA ILE A 90 9.83 7.37 4.53
C ILE A 90 10.19 7.09 6.00
N PRO A 91 9.55 6.10 6.64
CA PRO A 91 9.81 5.73 8.02
C PRO A 91 11.07 4.85 8.13
N ASP A 92 11.59 4.72 9.34
CA ASP A 92 12.51 3.64 9.65
C ASP A 92 11.73 2.41 10.15
N VAL A 93 12.06 1.22 9.63
CA VAL A 93 11.41 -0.04 9.99
C VAL A 93 12.41 -0.98 10.64
N TYR A 94 12.01 -1.57 11.76
CA TYR A 94 12.84 -2.43 12.58
C TYR A 94 12.13 -3.74 12.89
N ASN A 95 12.92 -4.80 13.08
CA ASN A 95 12.43 -6.03 13.69
C ASN A 95 12.08 -5.78 15.16
N TYR A 96 10.99 -6.36 15.66
CA TYR A 96 10.66 -6.32 17.08
C TYR A 96 11.57 -7.25 17.89
N ASN A 97 12.75 -6.73 18.24
CA ASN A 97 13.74 -7.38 19.10
C ASN A 97 14.43 -6.32 19.98
N LYS A 98 15.25 -6.79 20.93
CA LYS A 98 15.93 -5.93 21.91
C LYS A 98 16.80 -4.84 21.29
N ASP A 99 17.41 -5.12 20.14
CA ASP A 99 18.37 -4.22 19.51
C ASP A 99 17.74 -3.35 18.41
N LEU A 100 16.44 -3.51 18.15
CA LEU A 100 15.72 -2.89 17.03
C LEU A 100 16.53 -2.93 15.73
N THR A 101 17.00 -4.12 15.35
CA THR A 101 17.75 -4.28 14.09
C THR A 101 16.89 -3.85 12.90
N ARG A 102 17.45 -3.09 11.95
CA ARG A 102 16.72 -2.65 10.73
C ARG A 102 16.08 -3.85 10.02
N TYR A 103 14.85 -3.65 9.56
CA TYR A 103 14.15 -4.64 8.76
C TYR A 103 14.71 -4.63 7.34
N ASP A 104 15.00 -5.82 6.81
CA ASP A 104 15.54 -5.98 5.45
C ASP A 104 14.39 -6.39 4.51
N PHE A 105 14.12 -5.53 3.52
CA PHE A 105 13.03 -5.74 2.57
C PHE A 105 13.50 -6.53 1.37
N THR A 106 12.70 -7.52 0.98
CA THR A 106 12.93 -8.22 -0.28
C THR A 106 12.48 -7.33 -1.43
N LYS A 107 13.35 -7.14 -2.43
CA LYS A 107 13.00 -6.40 -3.65
C LYS A 107 11.79 -7.03 -4.34
N ILE A 108 10.93 -6.17 -4.88
CA ILE A 108 9.74 -6.58 -5.62
C ILE A 108 9.85 -6.17 -7.08
N ARG A 109 9.15 -6.87 -7.96
CA ARG A 109 9.09 -6.56 -9.39
C ARG A 109 7.70 -6.10 -9.76
N LEU A 110 7.58 -4.88 -10.29
CA LEU A 110 6.35 -4.28 -10.80
C LEU A 110 6.57 -3.88 -12.26
N ASP A 111 5.79 -4.44 -13.18
CA ASP A 111 5.84 -4.12 -14.61
C ASP A 111 7.27 -4.12 -15.19
N ASP A 112 8.02 -5.18 -14.86
CA ASP A 112 9.41 -5.42 -15.25
C ASP A 112 10.48 -4.49 -14.64
N ILE A 113 10.09 -3.63 -13.70
CA ILE A 113 10.98 -2.78 -12.93
C ILE A 113 11.12 -3.35 -11.52
N GLU A 114 12.36 -3.42 -11.02
CA GLU A 114 12.63 -3.79 -9.64
C GLU A 114 12.58 -2.56 -8.73
N TYR A 115 11.85 -2.69 -7.63
CA TYR A 115 11.72 -1.67 -6.60
C TYR A 115 12.22 -2.21 -5.27
N GLU A 116 12.86 -1.33 -4.52
CA GLU A 116 13.21 -1.56 -3.12
C GLU A 116 12.08 -1.02 -2.24
N PRO A 117 11.36 -1.88 -1.50
CA PRO A 117 10.33 -1.42 -0.59
C PRO A 117 10.94 -0.65 0.58
N PHE A 118 10.24 0.39 1.03
CA PHE A 118 10.56 1.03 2.32
C PHE A 118 9.63 0.56 3.45
N PHE A 119 8.53 -0.11 3.10
CA PHE A 119 7.60 -0.70 4.05
C PHE A 119 6.89 -1.91 3.45
N GLU A 120 6.77 -2.98 4.23
CA GLU A 120 5.97 -4.15 3.89
C GLU A 120 5.26 -4.66 5.15
N LEU A 121 3.94 -4.85 5.04
CA LEU A 121 3.18 -5.64 6.00
C LEU A 121 2.66 -6.89 5.28
N LYS A 122 3.27 -8.04 5.55
CA LYS A 122 2.94 -9.33 4.91
C LYS A 122 2.25 -10.27 5.88
N ILE A 123 1.06 -10.73 5.50
CA ILE A 123 0.22 -11.65 6.24
C ILE A 123 0.18 -12.99 5.50
N ASP A 124 0.40 -14.09 6.22
CA ASP A 124 0.35 -15.46 5.69
C ASP A 124 -1.06 -16.07 5.74
N SER A 125 -1.20 -17.28 5.20
CA SER A 125 -2.45 -18.05 5.17
C SER A 125 -3.04 -18.32 6.57
N ASP A 126 -2.21 -18.33 7.61
CA ASP A 126 -2.63 -18.50 9.00
C ASP A 126 -3.05 -17.17 9.66
N LYS A 127 -3.13 -16.10 8.86
CA LYS A 127 -3.45 -14.73 9.28
C LYS A 127 -2.41 -14.14 10.23
N LYS A 128 -1.19 -14.67 10.21
CA LYS A 128 -0.06 -14.19 11.01
C LYS A 128 0.84 -13.30 10.17
N HIS A 129 1.56 -12.42 10.84
CA HIS A 129 2.63 -11.62 10.25
C HIS A 129 3.77 -11.50 11.26
N LYS A 130 4.92 -11.01 10.83
CA LYS A 130 6.02 -10.71 11.75
C LYS A 130 5.73 -9.44 12.54
N ASP A 131 6.18 -9.42 13.79
CA ASP A 131 6.12 -8.22 14.61
C ASP A 131 7.16 -7.21 14.09
N ILE A 132 6.70 -6.02 13.70
CA ILE A 132 7.54 -4.95 13.17
C ILE A 132 7.32 -3.66 13.93
N VAL A 133 8.39 -2.90 14.09
CA VAL A 133 8.42 -1.58 14.71
C VAL A 133 8.62 -0.54 13.62
N LEU A 134 7.79 0.49 13.62
CA LEU A 134 7.75 1.51 12.58
C LEU A 134 7.92 2.88 13.22
N ASP A 135 9.05 3.52 12.99
CA ASP A 135 9.34 4.88 13.44
C ASP A 135 9.07 5.86 12.30
N THR A 136 8.04 6.69 12.46
CA THR A 136 7.66 7.70 11.47
C THR A 136 8.51 8.97 11.51
N LEU A 137 9.52 9.01 12.40
CA LEU A 137 10.53 10.06 12.62
C LEU A 137 10.01 11.42 13.12
N ASN A 138 8.74 11.75 12.86
CA ASN A 138 8.13 13.05 13.18
C ASN A 138 6.85 12.96 14.02
N GLU A 139 6.36 11.75 14.32
CA GLU A 139 5.15 11.56 15.12
C GLU A 139 5.41 10.62 16.29
N LYS A 140 5.08 9.35 16.09
CA LYS A 140 5.05 8.29 17.09
C LYS A 140 5.59 7.01 16.46
N VAL A 141 5.96 6.09 17.33
CA VAL A 141 6.44 4.77 16.93
C VAL A 141 5.29 3.78 17.01
N TYR A 142 5.10 3.00 15.95
CA TYR A 142 4.02 2.02 15.86
C TYR A 142 4.59 0.62 16.01
N LEU A 143 3.97 -0.20 16.84
CA LEU A 143 4.22 -1.63 16.92
C LEU A 143 3.09 -2.38 16.22
N PHE A 144 3.41 -3.02 15.10
CA PHE A 144 2.51 -3.96 14.45
C PHE A 144 2.79 -5.35 15.01
N SER A 145 2.10 -5.72 16.10
CA SER A 145 2.19 -7.07 16.66
C SER A 145 1.26 -8.05 15.92
N SER A 146 1.74 -9.27 15.74
CA SER A 146 0.97 -10.41 15.21
C SER A 146 -0.31 -10.67 16.01
N ILE A 147 -0.29 -10.40 17.31
CA ILE A 147 -1.39 -10.72 18.25
C ILE A 147 -2.45 -9.62 18.25
N SER A 148 -2.06 -8.35 18.15
CA SER A 148 -2.99 -7.21 18.19
C SER A 148 -3.67 -7.00 16.84
N LYS A 149 -4.95 -6.59 16.84
CA LYS A 149 -5.68 -6.25 15.61
C LYS A 149 -5.23 -4.92 15.01
N ASN A 150 -4.84 -3.97 15.86
CA ASN A 150 -4.44 -2.61 15.49
C ASN A 150 -3.00 -2.38 15.92
N ALA A 151 -2.33 -1.43 15.25
CA ALA A 151 -0.99 -1.03 15.67
C ALA A 151 -1.05 -0.36 17.05
N GLU A 152 -0.14 -0.76 17.94
CA GLU A 152 0.05 -0.08 19.23
C GLU A 152 0.95 1.14 19.05
N LEU A 153 0.72 2.16 19.85
CA LEU A 153 1.29 3.48 19.65
C LEU A 153 2.18 3.87 20.84
N PHE A 154 3.42 4.26 20.54
CA PHE A 154 4.45 4.61 21.52
C PHE A 154 5.02 6.00 21.23
N ASN A 155 5.54 6.67 22.24
CA ASN A 155 6.12 8.00 22.03
C ASN A 155 7.50 7.93 21.39
N ASN A 156 8.25 6.85 21.64
CA ASN A 156 9.61 6.65 21.14
C ASN A 156 9.98 5.16 21.16
N THR A 157 11.11 4.82 20.56
CA THR A 157 11.62 3.45 20.45
C THR A 157 12.06 2.85 21.78
N ASN A 158 12.47 3.65 22.77
CA ASN A 158 12.88 3.13 24.08
C ASN A 158 11.72 2.48 24.81
N GLU A 159 10.51 3.08 24.75
CA GLU A 159 9.31 2.48 25.36
C GLU A 159 9.00 1.09 24.80
N ILE A 160 9.31 0.84 23.52
CA ILE A 160 9.15 -0.47 22.89
C ILE A 160 10.19 -1.47 23.39
N ILE A 161 11.45 -1.03 23.56
CA ILE A 161 12.53 -1.87 24.11
C ILE A 161 12.24 -2.24 25.57
N ASP A 162 11.74 -1.29 26.35
CA ASP A 162 11.34 -1.51 27.74
C ASP A 162 10.21 -2.56 27.80
N LYS A 163 9.16 -2.37 27.00
CA LYS A 163 8.06 -3.35 26.89
C LYS A 163 8.53 -4.73 26.42
N PHE A 164 9.44 -4.79 25.45
CA PHE A 164 10.03 -6.06 25.01
C PHE A 164 10.72 -6.77 26.18
N SER A 165 11.50 -6.03 26.96
CA SER A 165 12.25 -6.56 28.10
C SER A 165 11.32 -7.04 29.23
N GLU A 166 10.25 -6.30 29.52
CA GLU A 166 9.23 -6.70 30.48
C GLU A 166 8.54 -8.01 30.08
N ASN A 167 8.11 -8.11 28.82
CA ASN A 167 7.49 -9.33 28.29
C ASN A 167 8.45 -10.53 28.32
N GLU A 168 9.74 -10.32 28.09
CA GLU A 168 10.75 -11.39 28.16
C GLU A 168 10.89 -11.94 29.58
N ILE A 169 10.79 -11.08 30.59
CA ILE A 169 10.80 -11.47 32.01
C ILE A 169 9.52 -12.25 32.36
N GLU A 170 8.36 -11.72 31.98
CA GLU A 170 7.06 -12.37 32.26
C GLU A 170 6.97 -13.79 31.68
N VAL A 171 7.44 -13.98 30.45
CA VAL A 171 7.46 -15.31 29.81
C VAL A 171 8.43 -16.26 30.52
N LYS A 172 9.57 -15.77 31.02
CA LYS A 172 10.52 -16.60 31.78
C LYS A 172 9.97 -17.00 33.14
N ASP A 173 9.21 -16.12 33.80
CA ASP A 173 8.60 -16.39 35.10
C ASP A 173 7.40 -17.36 35.01
N ALA A 174 6.83 -17.53 33.81
CA ALA A 174 5.70 -18.44 33.54
C ALA A 174 6.09 -19.89 33.18
N LEU A 175 7.39 -20.21 33.08
CA LEU A 175 7.94 -21.53 32.74
C LEU A 175 8.52 -22.25 33.97
#